data_AF-A0A7K4HF65-F1
#
_entry.id   AF-A0A7K4HF65-F1
#
_cell.length_a   1.000
_cell.length_b   1.000
_cell.length_c   1.000
_cell.angle_alpha   90.00
_cell.angle_beta   90.00
_cell.angle_gamma   90.00
#
_symmetry.space_group_name_H-M   'P 1'
#
loop_
_entity.id
_entity.type
_entity.pdbx_description
1 polymer ?
#
loop_
_entity_poly.entity_id
_entity_poly.type
_entity_poly.pdbx_seq_one_letter_code
_entity_poly.pdbx_strand_id
1 'polypeptide(L)'
;MILKLKIKSNSKTKKKQIFVWIEKNKEFKEDVQQLIQFFKDQIQVKKRLGIHIYYKITSDNPAIMLSLLTTVQELIPDIYFNPNDSVNVEEYPEI
;
A
#
# COMPACT_ATOMS: atom_id res chain seq x y z
N MET A 1 0.47 -3.33 -8.72
CA MET A 1 -0.24 -2.68 -7.59
C MET A 1 0.04 -1.17 -7.60
N ILE A 2 -0.96 -0.32 -7.38
CA ILE A 2 -0.81 1.13 -7.29
C ILE A 2 -0.90 1.60 -5.83
N LEU A 3 0.11 2.35 -5.38
CA LEU A 3 0.13 3.03 -4.10
C LEU A 3 0.02 4.54 -4.29
N LYS A 4 -0.83 5.21 -3.51
CA LYS A 4 -0.96 6.68 -3.57
C LYS A 4 -0.86 7.29 -2.18
N LEU A 5 0.16 8.12 -1.97
CA LEU A 5 0.24 9.03 -0.83
C LEU A 5 -0.49 10.33 -1.18
N LYS A 6 -1.45 10.74 -0.36
CA LYS A 6 -2.19 12.00 -0.54
C LYS A 6 -2.15 12.82 0.74
N ILE A 7 -1.64 14.03 0.61
CA ILE A 7 -1.67 15.04 1.68
C ILE A 7 -2.78 16.02 1.34
N LYS A 8 -3.72 16.21 2.27
CA LYS A 8 -4.78 17.23 2.15
C LYS A 8 -4.71 18.17 3.33
N SER A 9 -4.77 19.47 3.04
CA SER A 9 -5.01 20.49 4.05
C SER A 9 -6.45 20.96 3.90
N ASN A 10 -7.23 20.87 4.98
CA ASN A 10 -8.55 21.49 4.99
C ASN A 10 -8.39 22.97 5.37
N SER A 11 -8.66 23.87 4.43
CA SER A 11 -8.53 25.32 4.63
C SER A 11 -9.43 25.85 5.75
N LYS A 12 -10.61 25.25 5.97
CA LYS A 12 -11.57 25.68 7.00
C LYS A 12 -11.19 25.20 8.41
N THR A 13 -10.63 24.01 8.55
CA THR A 13 -10.30 23.43 9.87
C THR A 13 -8.81 23.51 10.21
N LYS A 14 -7.97 23.99 9.28
CA LYS A 14 -6.50 23.95 9.33
C LYS A 14 -5.91 22.55 9.59
N LYS A 15 -6.72 21.49 9.56
CA LYS A 15 -6.27 20.12 9.77
C LYS A 15 -5.57 19.62 8.50
N LYS A 16 -4.31 19.23 8.65
CA LYS A 16 -3.57 18.47 7.65
C LYS A 16 -3.89 16.99 7.86
N GLN A 17 -4.19 16.27 6.79
CA GLN A 17 -4.48 14.85 6.80
C GLN A 17 -3.64 14.17 5.74
N ILE A 18 -3.03 13.04 6.12
CA ILE A 18 -2.26 12.18 5.23
C ILE A 18 -3.07 10.91 5.01
N PHE A 19 -3.17 10.50 3.76
CA PHE A 19 -3.84 9.27 3.36
C PHE A 19 -2.90 8.41 2.53
N VAL A 20 -2.94 7.12 2.77
CA VAL A 20 -2.35 6.11 1.88
C VAL A 20 -3.50 5.35 1.23
N TRP A 21 -3.46 5.26 -0.10
CA TRP A 21 -4.37 4.40 -0.87
C TRP A 21 -3.56 3.21 -1.37
N ILE A 22 -3.96 2.01 -0.97
CA ILE A 22 -3.37 0.76 -1.43
C ILE A 22 -4.37 0.08 -2.36
N GLU A 23 -3.99 -0.17 -3.60
CA GLU A 23 -4.82 -0.90 -4.55
C GLU A 23 -5.09 -2.32 -4.07
N LYS A 24 -6.33 -2.78 -4.20
CA LYS A 24 -6.73 -4.16 -3.95
C LYS A 24 -6.27 -5.02 -5.12
N ASN A 25 -5.02 -5.48 -5.07
CA ASN A 25 -4.50 -6.48 -5.99
C ASN A 25 -4.69 -7.88 -5.37
N LYS A 26 -5.06 -8.89 -6.19
CA LYS A 26 -5.30 -10.26 -5.72
C LYS A 26 -4.02 -10.93 -5.22
N GLU A 27 -2.90 -10.72 -5.90
CA GLU A 27 -1.58 -11.29 -5.57
C GLU A 27 -1.08 -10.79 -4.21
N PHE A 28 -1.41 -9.54 -3.85
CA PHE A 28 -0.94 -8.88 -2.63
C PHE A 28 -1.97 -8.89 -1.49
N LYS A 29 -3.12 -9.54 -1.70
CA LYS A 29 -4.29 -9.33 -0.85
C LYS A 29 -4.03 -9.74 0.60
N GLU A 30 -3.44 -10.91 0.80
CA GLU A 30 -3.21 -11.48 2.13
C GLU A 30 -2.15 -10.69 2.90
N ASP A 31 -1.02 -10.38 2.26
CA ASP A 31 0.07 -9.59 2.86
C ASP A 31 -0.40 -8.19 3.24
N VAL A 32 -1.12 -7.51 2.34
CA VAL A 32 -1.68 -6.18 2.63
C VAL A 32 -2.68 -6.25 3.78
N GLN A 33 -3.48 -7.31 3.88
CA GLN A 33 -4.41 -7.49 5.02
C GLN A 33 -3.67 -7.72 6.33
N GLN A 34 -2.59 -8.50 6.33
CA GLN A 34 -1.76 -8.71 7.51
C GLN A 34 -1.08 -7.41 7.97
N LEU A 35 -0.54 -6.62 7.03
CA LEU A 35 0.04 -5.31 7.35
C LEU A 35 -1.00 -4.35 7.94
N ILE A 36 -2.19 -4.27 7.31
CA ILE A 36 -3.28 -3.45 7.85
C ILE A 36 -3.65 -3.90 9.27
N GLN A 37 -3.66 -5.21 9.53
CA GLN A 37 -3.96 -5.77 10.85
C GLN A 37 -2.85 -5.46 11.87
N PHE A 38 -1.59 -5.52 11.47
CA PHE A 38 -0.45 -5.15 12.31
C PHE A 38 -0.53 -3.70 12.77
N PHE A 39 -0.88 -2.79 11.86
CA PHE A 39 -0.99 -1.36 12.15
C PHE A 39 -2.35 -0.94 12.75
N LYS A 40 -3.28 -1.86 12.99
CA LYS A 40 -4.70 -1.57 13.29
C LYS A 40 -4.94 -0.54 14.40
N ASP A 41 -4.10 -0.52 15.43
CA ASP A 41 -4.25 0.35 16.60
C ASP A 41 -3.73 1.77 16.33
N GLN A 42 -2.98 1.94 15.24
CA GLN A 42 -2.31 3.18 14.86
C GLN A 42 -2.88 3.80 13.58
N ILE A 43 -3.79 3.09 12.90
CA ILE A 43 -4.39 3.51 11.62
C ILE A 43 -5.91 3.41 11.67
N GLN A 44 -6.56 4.18 10.82
CA GLN A 44 -7.98 4.06 10.54
C GLN A 44 -8.17 3.67 9.08
N VAL A 45 -8.85 2.55 8.85
CA VAL A 45 -9.22 2.10 7.51
C VAL A 45 -10.61 2.61 7.18
N LYS A 46 -10.71 3.57 6.25
CA LYS A 46 -12.01 4.05 5.77
C LYS A 46 -12.60 3.00 4.83
N LYS A 47 -13.45 2.13 5.38
CA LYS A 47 -14.32 1.23 4.60
C LYS A 47 -15.28 2.11 3.78
N ARG A 48 -15.01 2.27 2.49
CA ARG A 48 -16.06 2.63 1.53
C ARG A 48 -16.63 1.33 0.94
N LEU A 49 -17.91 1.33 0.58
CA LEU A 49 -18.66 0.16 0.08
C LEU A 49 -17.82 -0.70 -0.89
N GLY A 50 -18.02 -2.01 -0.83
CA GLY A 50 -17.13 -3.09 -1.33
C GLY A 50 -16.61 -3.01 -2.77
N ILE A 51 -17.09 -2.08 -3.58
CA ILE A 51 -16.72 -1.85 -4.99
C ILE A 51 -15.42 -1.02 -5.12
N HIS A 52 -14.98 -0.33 -4.07
CA HIS A 52 -13.75 0.47 -4.19
C HIS A 52 -12.51 -0.40 -4.35
N ILE A 53 -11.77 -0.12 -5.43
CA ILE A 53 -10.49 -0.75 -5.79
C ILE A 53 -9.31 -0.39 -4.86
N TYR A 54 -9.52 0.44 -3.83
CA TYR A 54 -8.48 0.87 -2.90
C TYR A 54 -8.87 0.67 -1.43
N TYR A 55 -7.92 0.22 -0.61
CA TYR A 55 -7.93 0.48 0.84
C TYR A 55 -7.53 1.93 1.08
N LYS A 56 -8.38 2.71 1.74
CA LYS A 56 -8.06 4.09 2.14
C LYS A 56 -7.70 4.12 3.61
N ILE A 57 -6.43 4.41 3.89
CA ILE A 57 -5.86 4.38 5.23
C ILE A 57 -5.46 5.79 5.64
N THR A 58 -5.65 6.12 6.91
CA THR A 58 -5.25 7.39 7.52
C THR A 58 -4.71 7.14 8.92
N SER A 59 -3.86 8.03 9.40
CA SER A 59 -3.41 8.06 10.80
C SER A 59 -3.25 9.51 11.23
N ASP A 60 -3.36 9.74 12.54
CA ASP A 60 -3.01 11.03 13.15
C ASP A 60 -1.48 11.20 13.26
N ASN A 61 -0.71 10.11 13.10
CA ASN A 61 0.74 10.12 13.07
C ASN A 61 1.28 9.94 11.63
N PRO A 62 1.90 10.98 11.03
CA PRO A 62 2.53 10.90 9.72
C PRO A 62 3.59 9.81 9.57
N ALA A 63 4.36 9.54 10.64
CA ALA A 63 5.40 8.52 10.61
C ALA A 63 4.78 7.14 10.36
N ILE A 64 3.63 6.83 10.96
CA ILE A 64 2.92 5.56 10.74
C ILE A 64 2.45 5.42 9.29
N MET A 65 2.04 6.51 8.65
CA MET A 65 1.67 6.46 7.22
C MET A 65 2.87 6.22 6.32
N LEU A 66 4.02 6.82 6.63
CA LEU A 66 5.25 6.57 5.89
C LEU A 66 5.74 5.14 6.10
N SER A 67 5.79 4.66 7.35
CA SER A 67 6.15 3.27 7.68
C SER A 67 5.26 2.28 6.93
N LEU A 68 3.93 2.43 7.01
CA LEU A 68 3.00 1.56 6.28
C LEU A 68 3.25 1.59 4.77
N LEU A 69 3.47 2.77 4.19
CA LEU A 69 3.72 2.90 2.75
C LEU A 69 5.01 2.17 2.36
N THR A 70 6.09 2.37 3.11
CA THR A 70 7.38 1.72 2.86
C THR A 70 7.28 0.21 2.98
N THR A 71 6.63 -0.31 4.03
CA THR A 71 6.45 -1.76 4.20
C THR A 71 5.63 -2.37 3.06
N VAL A 72 4.61 -1.68 2.55
CA VAL A 72 3.85 -2.15 1.38
C VAL A 72 4.68 -2.06 0.09
N GLN A 73 5.59 -1.09 -0.03
CA GLN A 73 6.53 -1.00 -1.15
C GLN A 73 7.54 -2.14 -1.13
N GLU A 74 7.99 -2.56 0.05
CA GLU A 74 8.90 -3.70 0.24
C GLU A 74 8.26 -5.04 -0.17
N LEU A 75 6.94 -5.19 -0.02
CA LEU A 75 6.24 -6.38 -0.53
C LEU A 75 6.31 -6.54 -2.05
N ILE A 76 6.37 -5.44 -2.81
CA ILE A 76 6.36 -5.48 -4.27
C ILE A 76 7.52 -6.31 -4.82
N PRO A 77 8.79 -5.99 -4.52
CA PRO A 77 9.90 -6.80 -5.00
C PRO A 77 9.89 -8.20 -4.41
N ASP A 78 9.49 -8.39 -3.15
CA ASP A 78 9.46 -9.72 -2.52
C ASP A 78 8.50 -10.69 -3.26
N ILE A 79 7.40 -10.18 -3.79
CA ILE A 79 6.43 -10.97 -4.55
C ILE A 79 6.81 -11.09 -6.04
N TYR A 80 7.32 -10.04 -6.68
CA TYR A 80 7.63 -10.05 -8.13
C TYR A 80 9.02 -10.59 -8.50
N PHE A 81 10.00 -10.47 -7.61
CA PHE A 81 11.38 -10.88 -7.84
C PHE A 81 11.81 -11.99 -6.88
N ASN A 82 10.84 -12.75 -6.35
CA ASN A 82 11.10 -13.86 -5.44
C ASN A 82 12.02 -14.86 -6.15
N PRO A 83 13.28 -15.06 -5.69
CA PRO A 83 14.24 -15.91 -6.38
C PRO A 83 13.85 -17.40 -6.40
N ASN A 84 12.81 -17.78 -5.64
CA ASN A 84 12.25 -19.12 -5.64
C ASN A 84 11.28 -19.37 -6.80
N ASP A 85 10.73 -18.32 -7.41
CA ASP A 85 10.09 -18.38 -8.72
C ASP A 85 11.17 -18.05 -9.74
N SER A 86 11.72 -19.07 -10.40
CA SER A 86 12.71 -18.88 -11.46
C SER A 86 12.13 -17.91 -12.49
N VAL A 87 12.62 -16.67 -12.51
CA VAL A 87 12.35 -15.74 -13.59
C VAL A 87 12.92 -16.39 -14.84
N ASN A 88 12.05 -16.95 -15.67
CA ASN A 88 12.43 -17.46 -16.98
C ASN A 88 12.72 -16.21 -17.82
N VAL A 89 13.94 -15.71 -17.68
CA VAL A 89 14.46 -14.66 -18.56
C VAL A 89 14.56 -15.34 -19.92
N GLU A 90 13.58 -15.11 -20.79
CA GLU A 90 13.72 -15.45 -22.20
C GLU A 90 15.01 -14.77 -22.66
N GLU A 91 16.05 -15.58 -22.91
CA GLU A 91 17.28 -15.13 -23.54
C GLU A 91 16.90 -14.49 -24.87
N TYR A 92 16.91 -13.15 -24.91
CA TYR A 92 16.85 -12.46 -26.18
C TYR A 92 18.08 -12.86 -26.99
N PRO A 93 17.92 -13.29 -28.25
CA PRO A 93 19.07 -13.64 -29.07
C PRO A 93 19.95 -12.39 -29.22
N GLU A 94 21.22 -12.53 -28.81
CA GLU A 94 22.24 -11.51 -29.05
C GLU A 94 22.31 -11.23 -30.56
N ILE A 95 22.29 -9.94 -30.91
CA ILE A 95 22.37 -9.44 -32.30
C ILE A 95 23.84 -9.39 -32.72
#